data_AF-B1YQE1-F1
#
_entry.id   AF-B1YQE1-F1
#
_cell.length_a   1.000
_cell.length_b   1.000
_cell.length_c   1.000
_cell.angle_alpha   90.00
_cell.angle_beta   90.00
_cell.angle_gamma   90.00
#
_symmetry.space_group_name_H-M   'P 1'
#
loop_
_entity.id
_entity.type
_entity.pdbx_description
1 polymer ?
#
loop_
_entity_poly.entity_id
_entity_poly.type
_entity_poly.pdbx_seq_one_letter_code
_entity_poly.pdbx_strand_id
1 'polypeptide(L)'
;MRPSACPGLVRVVAAADGGLCRVKLPGGRLDARQARAIATAARSYGSGAIDATNRANLQLRGIRDGAADLLAGALLDAGLGPRASAADAAHDKAALAASDDVRNLMLSPLAGLDPAALLDSHALARPLLDMLTHEPRRGELSPKFSIQLDGGESVAALDHPHDIWLAARRRGDGAPRIAAGLAGCPPVSSDDSPAWFDVAPDQAVALVRALLLAFLDLAPADVTRMRALLATGGERALRDRAQHYAPFPLEADPALAGWRRMPADAALRFGVRSSLDAARCSVGAQFVLGRLDATQLERLAALAEAEGDATLSMTPWQGVFVHGVRCERAPAVLDALASLGLVCTPSDPLAALVACTGSAGCAKARADTKHDALALAARVGQPVNVHLTGCERHCGLPHPATYTLVAVAPARYDLYRRDAAAGLGAPLARHLTIDQAAARLTDLRHSQDTTTDA
;
A
#
# COMPACT_ATOMS: atom_id res chain seq x y z
N MET A 1 2.80 -27.69 2.00
CA MET A 1 1.93 -27.02 2.99
C MET A 1 2.48 -25.61 3.25
N ARG A 2 1.69 -24.54 3.04
CA ARG A 2 2.16 -23.15 3.30
C ARG A 2 2.34 -22.95 4.82
N PRO A 3 3.46 -22.41 5.32
CA PRO A 3 3.74 -22.33 6.76
C PRO A 3 2.88 -21.30 7.54
N SER A 4 2.09 -20.46 6.85
CA SER A 4 1.05 -19.61 7.46
C SER A 4 0.13 -19.04 6.39
N ALA A 5 -1.19 -19.07 6.61
CA ALA A 5 -2.15 -18.39 5.73
C ALA A 5 -2.06 -16.87 5.89
N CYS A 6 -2.35 -16.11 4.82
CA CYS A 6 -2.46 -14.66 4.92
C CYS A 6 -3.79 -14.29 5.59
N PRO A 7 -3.83 -13.27 6.47
CA PRO A 7 -5.08 -12.81 7.05
C PRO A 7 -5.94 -12.14 5.98
N GLY A 8 -7.22 -12.41 6.08
CA GLY A 8 -8.30 -11.80 5.30
C GLY A 8 -9.47 -11.47 6.22
N LEU A 9 -10.62 -11.13 5.65
CA LEU A 9 -11.83 -10.84 6.39
C LEU A 9 -12.45 -12.12 6.99
N VAL A 10 -12.52 -13.21 6.22
CA VAL A 10 -13.07 -14.50 6.69
C VAL A 10 -12.00 -15.44 7.23
N ARG A 11 -10.73 -15.02 7.14
CA ARG A 11 -9.59 -15.78 7.64
C ARG A 11 -8.82 -14.95 8.66
N VAL A 12 -9.27 -14.99 9.91
CA VAL A 12 -8.55 -14.43 11.05
C VAL A 12 -7.34 -15.31 11.35
N VAL A 13 -6.16 -14.69 11.42
CA VAL A 13 -4.89 -15.40 11.68
C VAL A 13 -4.40 -15.06 13.08
N ALA A 14 -3.89 -16.04 13.81
CA ALA A 14 -3.32 -15.82 15.14
C ALA A 14 -2.11 -14.87 15.09
N ALA A 15 -2.09 -13.89 15.97
CA ALA A 15 -0.98 -13.00 16.25
C ALA A 15 -0.66 -12.99 17.76
N ALA A 16 0.37 -12.25 18.18
CA ALA A 16 0.79 -12.26 19.60
C ALA A 16 -0.21 -11.57 20.54
N ASP A 17 -0.99 -10.64 20.00
CA ASP A 17 -1.97 -9.81 20.69
C ASP A 17 -3.42 -10.30 20.50
N GLY A 18 -3.61 -11.47 19.89
CA GLY A 18 -4.92 -12.04 19.51
C GLY A 18 -5.04 -12.22 18.00
N GLY A 19 -6.25 -12.47 17.50
CA GLY A 19 -6.47 -12.64 16.06
C GLY A 19 -6.22 -11.35 15.27
N LEU A 20 -5.80 -11.51 14.01
CA LEU A 20 -5.58 -10.43 13.04
C LEU A 20 -6.55 -10.60 11.88
N CYS A 21 -7.38 -9.58 11.64
CA CYS A 21 -8.34 -9.53 10.55
C CYS A 21 -7.99 -8.40 9.58
N ARG A 22 -8.16 -8.61 8.28
CA ARG A 22 -7.91 -7.60 7.26
C ARG A 22 -9.18 -7.32 6.47
N VAL A 23 -9.57 -6.06 6.36
CA VAL A 23 -10.74 -5.67 5.56
C VAL A 23 -10.43 -5.70 4.06
N LYS A 24 -11.46 -5.77 3.22
CA LYS A 24 -11.35 -5.48 1.79
C LYS A 24 -11.68 -4.03 1.55
N LEU A 25 -10.70 -3.31 1.02
CA LEU A 25 -10.79 -1.88 0.79
C LEU A 25 -10.26 -1.54 -0.61
N PRO A 26 -11.03 -1.82 -1.69
CA PRO A 26 -10.59 -1.62 -3.06
C PRO A 26 -10.09 -0.19 -3.30
N GLY A 27 -8.85 -0.04 -3.78
CA GLY A 27 -8.25 1.28 -4.01
C GLY A 27 -7.97 2.08 -2.74
N GLY A 28 -8.20 1.50 -1.56
CA GLY A 28 -8.03 2.18 -0.28
C GLY A 28 -9.13 3.15 0.10
N ARG A 29 -10.25 3.19 -0.62
CA ARG A 29 -11.33 4.15 -0.39
C ARG A 29 -12.45 3.57 0.47
N LEU A 30 -12.93 4.35 1.43
CA LEU A 30 -14.11 4.05 2.25
C LEU A 30 -14.97 5.29 2.46
N ASP A 31 -16.26 5.07 2.67
CA ASP A 31 -17.17 6.10 3.18
C ASP A 31 -17.16 6.17 4.72
N ALA A 32 -17.75 7.21 5.28
CA ALA A 32 -17.84 7.42 6.73
C ALA A 32 -18.64 6.32 7.45
N ARG A 33 -19.66 5.73 6.81
CA ARG A 33 -20.44 4.61 7.38
C ARG A 33 -19.55 3.38 7.54
N GLN A 34 -18.77 3.05 6.53
CA GLN A 34 -17.78 1.97 6.53
C GLN A 34 -16.70 2.21 7.58
N ALA A 35 -16.19 3.44 7.70
CA ALA A 35 -15.21 3.80 8.71
C ALA A 35 -15.76 3.56 10.14
N ARG A 36 -17.01 3.95 10.40
CA ARG A 36 -17.69 3.65 11.68
C ARG A 36 -17.94 2.17 11.91
N ALA A 37 -18.28 1.43 10.86
CA ALA A 37 -18.45 -0.03 10.97
C ALA A 37 -17.13 -0.70 11.37
N ILE A 38 -16.01 -0.30 10.78
CA ILE A 38 -14.67 -0.78 11.16
C ILE A 38 -14.35 -0.43 12.61
N ALA A 39 -14.57 0.83 13.02
CA ALA A 39 -14.33 1.27 14.39
C ALA A 39 -15.16 0.47 15.41
N THR A 40 -16.44 0.29 15.12
CA THR A 40 -17.36 -0.51 15.95
C THR A 40 -16.90 -1.95 16.03
N ALA A 41 -16.60 -2.58 14.89
CA ALA A 41 -16.10 -3.94 14.81
C ALA A 41 -14.78 -4.14 15.59
N ALA A 42 -13.84 -3.19 15.47
CA ALA A 42 -12.57 -3.23 16.18
C ALA A 42 -12.76 -3.22 17.71
N ARG A 43 -13.71 -2.44 18.24
CA ARG A 43 -14.05 -2.43 19.67
C ARG A 43 -14.82 -3.68 20.10
N SER A 44 -15.87 -4.01 19.34
CA SER A 44 -16.82 -5.08 19.70
C SER A 44 -16.23 -6.48 19.61
N TYR A 45 -15.25 -6.70 18.73
CA TYR A 45 -14.68 -8.02 18.49
C TYR A 45 -13.16 -8.10 18.69
N GLY A 46 -12.46 -6.96 18.74
CA GLY A 46 -11.00 -6.88 18.89
C GLY A 46 -10.54 -5.99 20.04
N SER A 47 -9.25 -5.65 20.06
CA SER A 47 -8.67 -4.77 21.10
C SER A 47 -8.97 -3.28 20.89
N GLY A 48 -9.71 -2.92 19.83
CA GLY A 48 -9.87 -1.54 19.37
C GLY A 48 -8.67 -1.00 18.57
N ALA A 49 -7.55 -1.73 18.52
CA ALA A 49 -6.37 -1.34 17.75
C ALA A 49 -6.52 -1.70 16.27
N ILE A 50 -6.09 -0.78 15.41
CA ILE A 50 -6.13 -0.90 13.96
C ILE A 50 -4.72 -0.55 13.41
N ASP A 51 -4.33 -1.20 12.32
CA ASP A 51 -3.14 -0.85 11.54
C ASP A 51 -3.55 -0.36 10.14
N ALA A 52 -3.15 0.85 9.78
CA ALA A 52 -3.04 1.26 8.39
C ALA A 52 -1.82 0.60 7.75
N THR A 53 -2.04 0.00 6.58
CA THR A 53 -1.05 -0.84 5.91
C THR A 53 -0.40 -0.12 4.74
N ASN A 54 0.77 -0.63 4.33
CA ASN A 54 1.51 -0.17 3.16
C ASN A 54 0.82 -0.41 1.79
N ARG A 55 -0.42 -0.90 1.81
CA ARG A 55 -1.22 -1.17 0.61
C ARG A 55 -2.57 -0.47 0.69
N ALA A 56 -2.60 0.71 1.30
CA ALA A 56 -3.80 1.54 1.42
C ALA A 56 -4.98 0.73 1.97
N ASN A 57 -4.80 0.02 3.09
CA ASN A 57 -5.81 -0.86 3.67
C ASN A 57 -5.69 -0.88 5.20
N LEU A 58 -6.70 -1.40 5.90
CA LEU A 58 -6.80 -1.48 7.35
C LEU A 58 -6.76 -2.94 7.85
N GLN A 59 -6.16 -3.13 9.03
CA GLN A 59 -6.13 -4.41 9.74
C GLN A 59 -6.58 -4.23 11.18
N LEU A 60 -7.57 -5.01 11.61
CA LEU A 60 -8.06 -5.02 12.98
C LEU A 60 -7.28 -6.05 13.79
N ARG A 61 -6.95 -5.69 15.04
CA ARG A 61 -6.09 -6.48 15.92
C ARG A 61 -6.77 -6.94 17.19
N GLY A 62 -6.13 -7.92 17.81
CA GLY A 62 -6.57 -8.52 19.05
C GLY A 62 -7.98 -9.09 18.98
N ILE A 63 -8.34 -9.67 17.83
CA ILE A 63 -9.63 -10.32 17.66
C ILE A 63 -9.72 -11.45 18.68
N ARG A 64 -10.75 -11.39 19.52
CA ARG A 64 -10.98 -12.35 20.60
C ARG A 64 -11.34 -13.72 20.05
N ASP A 65 -11.04 -14.75 20.83
CA ASP A 65 -11.44 -16.12 20.52
C ASP A 65 -12.97 -16.21 20.39
N GLY A 66 -13.44 -16.91 19.35
CA GLY A 66 -14.86 -17.04 19.04
C GLY A 66 -15.51 -15.81 18.38
N ALA A 67 -14.81 -14.68 18.22
CA ALA A 67 -15.38 -13.46 17.64
C ALA A 67 -15.24 -13.34 16.12
N ALA A 68 -14.52 -14.26 15.47
CA ALA A 68 -14.15 -14.17 14.05
C ALA A 68 -15.36 -14.13 13.10
N ASP A 69 -16.35 -15.01 13.29
CA ASP A 69 -17.52 -15.09 12.41
C ASP A 69 -18.44 -13.86 12.58
N LEU A 70 -18.63 -13.38 13.82
CA LEU A 70 -19.40 -12.16 14.09
C LEU A 70 -18.72 -10.91 13.51
N LEU A 71 -17.39 -10.82 13.66
CA LEU A 71 -16.59 -9.77 13.06
C LEU A 71 -16.74 -9.75 11.53
N ALA A 72 -16.59 -10.92 10.89
CA ALA A 72 -16.71 -11.06 9.45
C ALA A 72 -18.11 -10.64 8.97
N GLY A 73 -19.17 -11.10 9.65
CA GLY A 73 -20.55 -10.70 9.35
C GLY A 73 -20.75 -9.18 9.40
N ALA A 74 -20.34 -8.55 10.50
CA ALA A 74 -20.49 -7.10 10.67
C ALA A 74 -19.75 -6.27 9.58
N LEU A 75 -18.57 -6.73 9.15
CA LEU A 75 -17.82 -6.07 8.09
C LEU A 75 -18.43 -6.35 6.70
N LEU A 76 -18.98 -7.55 6.46
CA LEU A 76 -19.69 -7.89 5.23
C LEU A 76 -20.97 -7.05 5.07
N ASP A 77 -21.75 -6.88 6.14
CA ASP A 77 -22.95 -6.03 6.16
C ASP A 77 -22.64 -4.56 5.87
N ALA A 78 -21.42 -4.13 6.22
CA ALA A 78 -20.89 -2.81 5.89
C ALA A 78 -20.32 -2.71 4.45
N GLY A 79 -20.30 -3.81 3.69
CA GLY A 79 -19.74 -3.85 2.34
C GLY A 79 -18.21 -3.81 2.31
N LEU A 80 -17.54 -4.26 3.38
CA LEU A 80 -16.08 -4.26 3.54
C LEU A 80 -15.44 -5.64 3.31
N GLY A 81 -16.16 -6.51 2.61
CA GLY A 81 -15.67 -7.82 2.18
C GLY A 81 -15.51 -7.95 0.68
N PRO A 82 -15.12 -9.15 0.22
CA PRO A 82 -15.00 -9.41 -1.20
C PRO A 82 -16.34 -9.16 -1.87
N ARG A 83 -16.34 -8.52 -3.05
CA ARG A 83 -17.54 -8.48 -3.88
C ARG A 83 -17.86 -9.92 -4.25
N ALA A 84 -18.85 -10.52 -3.62
CA ALA A 84 -19.32 -11.85 -3.97
C ALA A 84 -20.19 -11.72 -5.23
N SER A 85 -19.97 -12.60 -6.21
CA SER A 85 -21.00 -12.81 -7.23
C SER A 85 -22.24 -13.41 -6.54
N ALA A 86 -23.44 -13.26 -7.13
CA ALA A 86 -24.65 -13.90 -6.59
C ALA A 86 -24.51 -15.42 -6.41
N ALA A 87 -23.57 -16.06 -7.13
CA ALA A 87 -23.24 -17.47 -6.99
C ALA A 87 -22.35 -17.78 -5.76
N ASP A 88 -21.46 -16.86 -5.35
CA ASP A 88 -20.57 -17.02 -4.19
C ASP A 88 -21.27 -16.68 -2.86
N ALA A 89 -22.29 -15.83 -2.91
CA ALA A 89 -22.95 -15.24 -1.74
C ALA A 89 -23.85 -16.22 -0.96
N ALA A 90 -24.18 -17.38 -1.53
CA ALA A 90 -25.19 -18.25 -0.92
C ALA A 90 -24.64 -19.20 0.15
N HIS A 91 -23.62 -20.05 -0.07
CA HIS A 91 -23.28 -21.09 0.91
C HIS A 91 -21.82 -21.62 0.91
N ASP A 92 -20.87 -21.00 0.20
CA ASP A 92 -19.51 -21.55 0.09
C ASP A 92 -18.44 -20.69 0.80
N LYS A 93 -18.09 -21.09 2.03
CA LYS A 93 -16.99 -20.48 2.80
C LYS A 93 -15.64 -20.56 2.06
N ALA A 94 -15.41 -21.57 1.22
CA ALA A 94 -14.17 -21.71 0.46
C ALA A 94 -14.12 -20.71 -0.71
N ALA A 95 -15.23 -20.50 -1.42
CA ALA A 95 -15.34 -19.48 -2.46
C ALA A 95 -15.14 -18.05 -1.90
N LEU A 96 -15.76 -17.77 -0.74
CA LEU A 96 -15.58 -16.50 -0.05
C LEU A 96 -14.12 -16.30 0.40
N ALA A 97 -13.47 -17.35 0.93
CA ALA A 97 -12.06 -17.31 1.31
C ALA A 97 -11.11 -17.13 0.10
N ALA A 98 -11.43 -17.71 -1.06
CA ALA A 98 -10.66 -17.52 -2.30
C ALA A 98 -10.79 -16.07 -2.81
N SER A 99 -12.01 -15.51 -2.78
CA SER A 99 -12.25 -14.09 -3.09
C SER A 99 -11.54 -13.17 -2.08
N ASP A 100 -11.45 -13.60 -0.83
CA ASP A 100 -10.72 -12.93 0.24
C ASP A 100 -9.18 -13.02 0.10
N ASP A 101 -8.66 -13.88 -0.76
CA ASP A 101 -7.22 -13.96 -1.04
C ASP A 101 -6.78 -12.96 -2.15
N VAL A 102 -7.71 -12.44 -2.96
CA VAL A 102 -7.41 -11.41 -3.98
C VAL A 102 -6.92 -10.12 -3.31
N ARG A 103 -5.70 -9.67 -3.61
CA ARG A 103 -5.12 -8.48 -2.98
C ARG A 103 -5.84 -7.19 -3.37
N ASN A 104 -5.56 -6.14 -2.59
CA ASN A 104 -6.02 -4.80 -2.92
C ASN A 104 -5.42 -4.34 -4.26
N LEU A 105 -6.24 -3.74 -5.12
CA LEU A 105 -5.80 -2.98 -6.27
C LEU A 105 -5.22 -1.66 -5.76
N MET A 106 -3.96 -1.39 -6.08
CA MET A 106 -3.27 -0.19 -5.62
C MET A 106 -3.51 0.96 -6.58
N LEU A 107 -4.11 2.03 -6.04
CA LEU A 107 -4.39 3.28 -6.73
C LEU A 107 -3.68 4.44 -6.01
N SER A 108 -3.63 5.59 -6.67
CA SER A 108 -3.42 6.85 -5.95
C SER A 108 -4.53 7.06 -4.92
N PRO A 109 -4.24 7.58 -3.71
CA PRO A 109 -5.29 8.04 -2.79
C PRO A 109 -6.12 9.22 -3.36
N LEU A 110 -5.65 9.87 -4.44
CA LEU A 110 -6.37 10.93 -5.15
C LEU A 110 -6.98 10.44 -6.48
N ALA A 111 -7.09 9.12 -6.68
CA ALA A 111 -7.70 8.54 -7.87
C ALA A 111 -9.11 9.11 -8.12
N GLY A 112 -9.33 9.65 -9.33
CA GLY A 112 -10.59 10.30 -9.71
C GLY A 112 -10.81 11.70 -9.12
N LEU A 113 -9.84 12.24 -8.38
CA LEU A 113 -9.91 13.55 -7.74
C LEU A 113 -8.79 14.50 -8.15
N ASP A 114 -7.64 13.98 -8.58
CA ASP A 114 -6.44 14.75 -8.90
C ASP A 114 -6.51 15.43 -10.27
N PRO A 115 -6.43 16.77 -10.36
CA PRO A 115 -6.37 17.50 -11.63
C PRO A 115 -5.16 17.17 -12.51
N ALA A 116 -4.07 16.64 -11.93
CA ALA A 116 -2.88 16.23 -12.66
C ALA A 116 -3.04 14.88 -13.38
N ALA A 117 -4.08 14.10 -13.04
CA ALA A 117 -4.30 12.79 -13.61
C ALA A 117 -4.50 12.87 -15.14
N LEU A 118 -3.78 12.03 -15.87
CA LEU A 118 -3.95 11.89 -17.32
C LEU A 118 -5.18 11.05 -17.66
N LEU A 119 -5.47 10.04 -16.83
CA LEU A 119 -6.61 9.14 -16.93
C LEU A 119 -7.29 9.05 -15.57
N ASP A 120 -8.62 8.93 -15.58
CA ASP A 120 -9.39 8.62 -14.37
C ASP A 120 -9.15 7.15 -13.97
N SER A 121 -8.14 6.93 -13.11
CA SER A 121 -7.79 5.60 -12.61
C SER A 121 -8.90 4.99 -11.75
N HIS A 122 -9.74 5.81 -11.09
CA HIS A 122 -10.86 5.33 -10.29
C HIS A 122 -11.95 4.74 -11.20
N ALA A 123 -12.26 5.40 -12.31
CA ALA A 123 -13.17 4.86 -13.32
C ALA A 123 -12.65 3.57 -13.96
N LEU A 124 -11.34 3.50 -14.26
CA LEU A 124 -10.69 2.31 -14.82
C LEU A 124 -10.56 1.15 -13.80
N ALA A 125 -10.48 1.44 -12.50
CA ALA A 125 -10.34 0.45 -11.45
C ALA A 125 -11.58 -0.45 -11.32
N ARG A 126 -12.78 0.10 -11.51
CA ARG A 126 -14.04 -0.66 -11.35
C ARG A 126 -14.13 -1.89 -12.27
N PRO A 127 -14.04 -1.78 -13.60
CA PRO A 127 -14.11 -2.96 -14.47
C PRO A 127 -12.93 -3.93 -14.23
N LEU A 128 -11.77 -3.43 -13.79
CA LEU A 128 -10.64 -4.28 -13.41
C LEU A 128 -10.92 -5.11 -12.15
N LEU A 129 -11.48 -4.48 -11.10
CA LEU A 129 -11.89 -5.16 -9.88
C LEU A 129 -13.01 -6.17 -10.16
N ASP A 130 -13.99 -5.81 -11.00
CA ASP A 130 -15.07 -6.70 -11.40
C ASP A 130 -14.51 -7.93 -12.16
N MET A 131 -13.53 -7.74 -13.04
CA MET A 131 -12.84 -8.85 -13.70
C MET A 131 -12.11 -9.75 -12.69
N LEU A 132 -11.35 -9.18 -11.76
CA LEU A 132 -10.62 -9.96 -10.73
C LEU A 132 -11.57 -10.75 -9.82
N THR A 133 -12.73 -10.20 -9.50
CA THR A 133 -13.78 -10.87 -8.73
C THR A 133 -14.37 -12.06 -9.47
N HIS A 134 -14.58 -11.96 -10.79
CA HIS A 134 -15.26 -13.00 -11.57
C HIS A 134 -14.32 -13.99 -12.27
N GLU A 135 -13.02 -13.73 -12.30
CA GLU A 135 -12.05 -14.63 -12.93
C GLU A 135 -12.04 -16.00 -12.21
N PRO A 136 -12.40 -17.12 -12.89
CA PRO A 136 -12.49 -18.43 -12.25
C PRO A 136 -11.19 -18.89 -11.59
N ARG A 137 -10.04 -18.52 -12.18
CA ARG A 137 -8.71 -18.93 -11.69
C ARG A 137 -8.13 -18.01 -10.61
N ARG A 138 -8.89 -17.01 -10.13
CA ARG A 138 -8.42 -16.04 -9.11
C ARG A 138 -7.90 -16.69 -7.82
N GLY A 139 -8.47 -17.83 -7.42
CA GLY A 139 -8.06 -18.57 -6.23
C GLY A 139 -6.69 -19.26 -6.35
N GLU A 140 -6.15 -19.41 -7.56
CA GLU A 140 -4.80 -19.94 -7.80
C GLU A 140 -3.72 -18.89 -7.49
N LEU A 141 -4.07 -17.60 -7.52
CA LEU A 141 -3.12 -16.54 -7.24
C LEU A 141 -2.67 -16.56 -5.78
N SER A 142 -1.40 -16.21 -5.60
CA SER A 142 -0.88 -15.95 -4.27
C SER A 142 -1.63 -14.78 -3.64
N PRO A 143 -1.97 -14.86 -2.34
CA PRO A 143 -2.41 -13.68 -1.61
C PRO A 143 -1.31 -12.64 -1.46
N LYS A 144 -0.16 -12.72 -2.16
CA LYS A 144 0.86 -11.67 -2.27
C LYS A 144 0.95 -11.09 -3.68
N PHE A 145 0.25 -11.67 -4.67
CA PHE A 145 0.19 -11.16 -6.03
C PHE A 145 -0.50 -9.80 -6.00
N SER A 146 0.11 -8.77 -6.59
CA SER A 146 -0.36 -7.38 -6.46
C SER A 146 -0.36 -6.65 -7.79
N ILE A 147 -1.36 -5.79 -7.96
CA ILE A 147 -1.57 -4.99 -9.16
C ILE A 147 -1.63 -3.52 -8.77
N GLN A 148 -0.99 -2.66 -9.57
CA GLN A 148 -1.11 -1.20 -9.49
C GLN A 148 -1.80 -0.66 -10.74
N LEU A 149 -2.61 0.38 -10.54
CA LEU A 149 -3.14 1.23 -11.60
C LEU A 149 -2.91 2.70 -11.22
N ASP A 150 -2.04 3.36 -11.98
CA ASP A 150 -1.69 4.78 -11.87
C ASP A 150 -2.26 5.53 -13.09
N GLY A 151 -3.10 6.53 -12.81
CA GLY A 151 -3.73 7.40 -13.81
C GLY A 151 -2.86 8.59 -14.20
N GLY A 152 -1.67 8.74 -13.61
CA GLY A 152 -0.85 9.94 -13.79
C GLY A 152 -0.98 10.92 -12.62
N GLU A 153 -1.57 10.51 -11.49
CA GLU A 153 -1.80 11.38 -10.33
C GLU A 153 -0.49 11.92 -9.74
N SER A 154 -0.58 13.08 -9.09
CA SER A 154 0.52 13.74 -8.39
C SER A 154 0.96 13.00 -7.12
N VAL A 155 0.04 12.26 -6.50
CA VAL A 155 0.28 11.46 -5.30
C VAL A 155 0.15 9.98 -5.65
N ALA A 156 1.25 9.33 -6.06
CA ALA A 156 1.27 7.92 -6.42
C ALA A 156 2.46 7.20 -5.78
N ALA A 157 2.27 5.97 -5.30
CA ALA A 157 3.34 5.16 -4.73
C ALA A 157 4.14 4.43 -5.82
N LEU A 158 4.93 5.20 -6.58
CA LEU A 158 5.73 4.70 -7.70
C LEU A 158 6.96 3.88 -7.27
N ASP A 159 7.23 3.77 -5.98
CA ASP A 159 8.35 3.04 -5.39
C ASP A 159 7.94 1.70 -4.73
N HIS A 160 6.65 1.36 -4.79
CA HIS A 160 6.11 0.11 -4.28
C HIS A 160 6.08 -0.94 -5.40
N PRO A 161 6.72 -2.13 -5.24
CA PRO A 161 6.79 -3.12 -6.31
C PRO A 161 5.51 -3.95 -6.45
N HIS A 162 5.11 -4.19 -7.70
CA HIS A 162 3.92 -4.95 -8.09
C HIS A 162 4.26 -6.13 -9.01
N ASP A 163 3.35 -7.11 -9.07
CA ASP A 163 3.48 -8.22 -10.03
C ASP A 163 3.10 -7.74 -11.44
N ILE A 164 2.09 -6.87 -11.51
CA ILE A 164 1.70 -6.11 -12.72
C ILE A 164 1.49 -4.65 -12.30
N TRP A 165 2.07 -3.71 -13.04
CA TRP A 165 1.76 -2.29 -12.86
C TRP A 165 1.25 -1.71 -14.18
N LEU A 166 0.30 -0.78 -14.06
CA LEU A 166 -0.26 0.02 -15.15
C LEU A 166 -0.03 1.49 -14.82
N ALA A 167 0.45 2.27 -15.79
CA ALA A 167 0.69 3.69 -15.63
C ALA A 167 0.24 4.45 -16.89
N ALA A 168 -0.53 5.52 -16.70
CA ALA A 168 -0.98 6.36 -17.78
C ALA A 168 0.21 7.08 -18.45
N ARG A 169 0.18 7.15 -19.78
CA ARG A 169 1.13 7.92 -20.58
C ARG A 169 0.44 8.61 -21.75
N ARG A 170 1.10 9.63 -22.29
CA ARG A 170 0.77 10.17 -23.61
C ARG A 170 1.72 9.55 -24.63
N ARG A 171 1.17 9.10 -25.76
CA ARG A 171 1.94 8.75 -26.95
C ARG A 171 2.39 10.03 -27.66
N GLY A 172 3.35 9.93 -28.59
CA GLY A 172 3.89 11.09 -29.32
C GLY A 172 2.84 11.88 -30.14
N ASP A 173 1.72 11.24 -30.49
CA ASP A 173 0.54 11.84 -31.12
C ASP A 173 -0.43 12.52 -30.12
N GLY A 174 -0.10 12.50 -28.83
CA GLY A 174 -0.90 13.07 -27.74
C GLY A 174 -2.00 12.14 -27.21
N ALA A 175 -2.24 10.98 -27.82
CA ALA A 175 -3.27 10.05 -27.39
C ALA A 175 -2.95 9.46 -26.00
N PRO A 176 -3.95 9.34 -25.10
CA PRO A 176 -3.75 8.68 -23.81
C PRO A 176 -3.62 7.16 -24.02
N ARG A 177 -2.61 6.59 -23.39
CA ARG A 177 -2.29 5.15 -23.41
C ARG A 177 -1.99 4.69 -21.99
N ILE A 178 -1.97 3.38 -21.80
CA ILE A 178 -1.52 2.74 -20.58
C ILE A 178 -0.24 1.98 -20.90
N ALA A 179 0.87 2.41 -20.31
CA ALA A 179 2.08 1.61 -20.23
C ALA A 179 1.89 0.57 -19.13
N ALA A 180 2.37 -0.65 -19.37
CA ALA A 180 2.38 -1.70 -18.35
C ALA A 180 3.72 -2.40 -18.28
N GLY A 181 4.07 -2.86 -17.08
CA GLY A 181 5.24 -3.70 -16.86
C GLY A 181 4.99 -4.70 -15.75
N LEU A 182 6.04 -5.48 -15.49
CA LEU A 182 5.96 -6.70 -14.70
C LEU A 182 7.01 -6.67 -13.59
N ALA A 183 6.68 -7.27 -12.44
CA ALA A 183 7.63 -7.57 -11.38
C ALA A 183 8.49 -6.39 -10.87
N GLY A 184 7.92 -5.21 -10.75
CA GLY A 184 8.66 -4.00 -10.39
C GLY A 184 7.75 -2.80 -10.20
N CYS A 185 8.29 -1.62 -10.51
CA CYS A 185 7.60 -0.35 -10.43
C CYS A 185 7.56 0.33 -11.82
N PRO A 186 6.64 1.27 -12.06
CA PRO A 186 6.73 2.16 -13.21
C PRO A 186 8.09 2.90 -13.22
N PRO A 187 8.80 2.97 -14.37
CA PRO A 187 10.14 3.56 -14.43
C PRO A 187 10.08 5.08 -14.29
N VAL A 188 10.86 5.63 -13.36
CA VAL A 188 11.00 7.08 -13.12
C VAL A 188 12.41 7.59 -13.45
N SER A 189 13.41 6.71 -13.42
CA SER A 189 14.82 6.97 -13.73
C SER A 189 15.28 6.19 -14.98
N SER A 190 16.36 6.62 -15.62
CA SER A 190 16.98 5.91 -16.76
C SER A 190 17.32 4.45 -16.44
N ASP A 191 17.71 4.18 -15.20
CA ASP A 191 18.21 2.88 -14.75
C ASP A 191 17.08 1.90 -14.39
N ASP A 192 15.84 2.37 -14.35
CA ASP A 192 14.69 1.52 -14.08
C ASP A 192 14.36 0.63 -15.27
N SER A 193 13.81 -0.56 -14.98
CA SER A 193 13.32 -1.46 -16.01
C SER A 193 12.19 -0.80 -16.83
N PRO A 194 12.27 -0.80 -18.17
CA PRO A 194 11.29 -0.11 -19.00
C PRO A 194 9.92 -0.78 -18.94
N ALA A 195 8.90 -0.07 -19.46
CA ALA A 195 7.59 -0.65 -19.72
C ALA A 195 7.64 -1.70 -20.85
N TRP A 196 6.71 -2.65 -20.81
CA TRP A 196 6.67 -3.83 -21.68
C TRP A 196 5.52 -3.82 -22.67
N PHE A 197 4.39 -3.21 -22.27
CA PHE A 197 3.17 -3.19 -23.06
C PHE A 197 2.65 -1.76 -23.14
N ASP A 198 2.08 -1.40 -24.29
CA ASP A 198 1.39 -0.14 -24.52
C ASP A 198 -0.01 -0.46 -25.08
N VAL A 199 -1.05 -0.16 -24.31
CA VAL A 199 -2.43 -0.47 -24.69
C VAL A 199 -3.34 0.75 -24.59
N ALA A 200 -4.46 0.73 -25.29
CA ALA A 200 -5.50 1.74 -25.11
C ALA A 200 -6.15 1.60 -23.71
N PRO A 201 -6.72 2.68 -23.15
CA PRO A 201 -7.35 2.60 -21.82
C PRO A 201 -8.46 1.54 -21.69
N ASP A 202 -9.24 1.32 -22.75
CA ASP A 202 -10.29 0.28 -22.81
C ASP A 202 -9.75 -1.16 -22.90
N GLN A 203 -8.47 -1.32 -23.27
CA GLN A 203 -7.78 -2.60 -23.37
C GLN A 203 -7.11 -3.04 -22.06
N ALA A 204 -6.99 -2.16 -21.05
CA ALA A 204 -6.23 -2.44 -19.81
C ALA A 204 -6.74 -3.67 -19.05
N VAL A 205 -8.06 -3.85 -18.96
CA VAL A 205 -8.66 -4.99 -18.23
C VAL A 205 -8.30 -6.31 -18.90
N ALA A 206 -8.41 -6.36 -20.23
CA ALA A 206 -8.07 -7.54 -21.01
C ALA A 206 -6.56 -7.84 -20.96
N LEU A 207 -5.70 -6.80 -20.95
CA LEU A 207 -4.26 -6.96 -20.75
C LEU A 207 -3.96 -7.60 -19.38
N VAL A 208 -4.51 -7.07 -18.28
CA VAL A 208 -4.25 -7.62 -16.94
C VAL A 208 -4.71 -9.06 -16.84
N ARG A 209 -5.90 -9.37 -17.37
CA ARG A 209 -6.43 -10.74 -17.40
C ARG A 209 -5.50 -11.67 -18.18
N ALA A 210 -5.03 -11.25 -19.34
CA ALA A 210 -4.13 -12.03 -20.18
C ALA A 210 -2.79 -12.32 -19.48
N LEU A 211 -2.19 -11.32 -18.83
CA LEU A 211 -0.94 -11.45 -18.09
C LEU A 211 -1.09 -12.35 -16.85
N LEU A 212 -2.22 -12.24 -16.15
CA LEU A 212 -2.56 -13.07 -14.99
C LEU A 212 -2.67 -14.55 -15.40
N LEU A 213 -3.44 -14.86 -16.44
CA LEU A 213 -3.61 -16.22 -16.93
C LEU A 213 -2.30 -16.79 -17.49
N ALA A 214 -1.52 -15.97 -18.20
CA ALA A 214 -0.21 -16.36 -18.68
C ALA A 214 0.76 -16.68 -17.54
N PHE A 215 0.74 -15.90 -16.45
CA PHE A 215 1.51 -16.21 -15.26
C PHE A 215 1.08 -17.55 -14.66
N LEU A 216 -0.22 -17.78 -14.47
CA LEU A 216 -0.73 -19.03 -13.87
C LEU A 216 -0.43 -20.26 -14.73
N ASP A 217 -0.38 -20.11 -16.04
CA ASP A 217 -0.05 -21.19 -16.97
C ASP A 217 1.43 -21.58 -16.96
N LEU A 218 2.30 -20.61 -16.72
CA LEU A 218 3.76 -20.78 -16.83
C LEU A 218 4.43 -20.99 -15.49
N ALA A 219 3.84 -20.48 -14.40
CA ALA A 219 4.42 -20.56 -13.07
C ALA A 219 4.41 -22.02 -12.56
N PRO A 220 5.59 -22.59 -12.23
CA PRO A 220 5.66 -23.84 -11.48
C PRO A 220 4.94 -23.72 -10.12
N ALA A 221 4.60 -24.86 -9.51
CA ALA A 221 3.80 -24.91 -8.28
C ALA A 221 4.40 -24.15 -7.08
N ASP A 222 5.73 -23.98 -7.03
CA ASP A 222 6.46 -23.23 -6.01
C ASP A 222 6.64 -21.73 -6.35
N VAL A 223 6.40 -21.34 -7.60
CA VAL A 223 6.49 -19.95 -8.07
C VAL A 223 5.16 -19.24 -7.86
N THR A 224 5.14 -18.32 -6.90
CA THR A 224 3.92 -17.63 -6.48
C THR A 224 3.92 -16.13 -6.79
N ARG A 225 4.96 -15.61 -7.44
CA ARG A 225 5.17 -14.18 -7.76
C ARG A 225 5.74 -14.02 -9.16
N MET A 226 5.34 -12.95 -9.85
CA MET A 226 5.81 -12.65 -11.22
C MET A 226 7.34 -12.54 -11.28
N ARG A 227 7.96 -11.89 -10.29
CA ARG A 227 9.43 -11.74 -10.23
C ARG A 227 10.18 -13.07 -10.26
N ALA A 228 9.67 -14.10 -9.58
CA ALA A 228 10.32 -15.40 -9.55
C ALA A 228 10.19 -16.12 -10.90
N LEU A 229 9.08 -15.93 -11.62
CA LEU A 229 8.93 -16.42 -12.99
C LEU A 229 9.88 -15.70 -13.96
N LEU A 230 10.02 -14.38 -13.86
CA LEU A 230 10.90 -13.63 -14.77
C LEU A 230 12.39 -13.93 -14.53
N ALA A 231 12.77 -14.22 -13.29
CA ALA A 231 14.15 -14.57 -12.95
C ALA A 231 14.68 -15.84 -13.66
N THR A 232 13.79 -16.69 -14.19
CA THR A 232 14.17 -17.88 -14.97
C THR A 232 14.21 -17.63 -16.49
N GLY A 233 14.09 -16.37 -16.93
CA GLY A 233 14.03 -16.00 -18.35
C GLY A 233 12.65 -16.17 -18.99
N GLY A 234 11.59 -16.25 -18.19
CA GLY A 234 10.21 -16.51 -18.63
C GLY A 234 9.52 -15.35 -19.39
N GLU A 235 10.22 -14.26 -19.65
CA GLU A 235 9.71 -13.01 -20.22
C GLU A 235 9.04 -13.18 -21.60
N ARG A 236 9.76 -13.79 -22.55
CA ARG A 236 9.24 -14.04 -23.90
C ARG A 236 8.07 -15.03 -23.86
N ALA A 237 8.23 -16.11 -23.11
CA ALA A 237 7.18 -17.12 -22.94
C ALA A 237 5.90 -16.52 -22.33
N LEU A 238 6.04 -15.60 -21.37
CA LEU A 238 4.92 -14.90 -20.76
C LEU A 238 4.20 -14.01 -21.76
N ARG A 239 4.91 -13.24 -22.58
CA ARG A 239 4.29 -12.43 -23.65
C ARG A 239 3.55 -13.32 -24.65
N ASP A 240 4.20 -14.38 -25.13
CA ASP A 240 3.64 -15.30 -26.12
C ASP A 240 2.37 -15.99 -25.57
N ARG A 241 2.39 -16.38 -24.28
CA ARG A 241 1.22 -16.96 -23.62
C ARG A 241 0.12 -15.92 -23.39
N ALA A 242 0.46 -14.70 -22.98
CA ALA A 242 -0.51 -13.62 -22.79
C ALA A 242 -1.22 -13.26 -24.10
N GLN A 243 -0.51 -13.29 -25.23
CA GLN A 243 -1.11 -13.06 -26.55
C GLN A 243 -2.26 -14.04 -26.86
N HIS A 244 -2.22 -15.27 -26.35
CA HIS A 244 -3.29 -16.26 -26.55
C HIS A 244 -4.60 -15.87 -25.83
N TYR A 245 -4.51 -15.04 -24.79
CA TYR A 245 -5.65 -14.55 -24.02
C TYR A 245 -6.08 -13.13 -24.40
N ALA A 246 -5.18 -12.34 -24.99
CA ALA A 246 -5.46 -10.97 -25.37
C ALA A 246 -6.27 -10.91 -26.68
N PRO A 247 -7.39 -10.16 -26.75
CA PRO A 247 -8.19 -10.01 -27.97
C PRO A 247 -7.59 -9.01 -28.98
N PHE A 248 -6.35 -8.57 -28.74
CA PHE A 248 -5.61 -7.62 -29.57
C PHE A 248 -4.12 -8.00 -29.60
N PRO A 249 -3.35 -7.52 -30.59
CA PRO A 249 -1.91 -7.72 -30.63
C PRO A 249 -1.18 -7.04 -29.46
N LEU A 250 -0.29 -7.77 -28.79
CA LEU A 250 0.62 -7.27 -27.75
C LEU A 250 1.95 -6.82 -28.37
N GLU A 251 1.85 -5.86 -29.27
CA GLU A 251 2.99 -5.30 -30.00
C GLU A 251 3.96 -4.57 -29.07
N ALA A 252 5.25 -4.63 -29.40
CA ALA A 252 6.26 -3.82 -28.76
C ALA A 252 6.18 -2.40 -29.33
N ASP A 253 6.04 -1.40 -28.46
CA ASP A 253 6.21 0.01 -28.83
C ASP A 253 7.65 0.45 -28.49
N PRO A 254 8.52 0.72 -29.49
CA PRO A 254 9.89 1.17 -29.24
C PRO A 254 9.96 2.44 -28.38
N ALA A 255 8.91 3.27 -28.37
CA ALA A 255 8.86 4.48 -27.56
C ALA A 255 8.83 4.19 -26.04
N LEU A 256 8.47 2.97 -25.63
CA LEU A 256 8.50 2.57 -24.21
C LEU A 256 9.92 2.47 -23.64
N ALA A 257 10.93 2.20 -24.46
CA ALA A 257 12.32 2.08 -24.00
C ALA A 257 12.81 3.38 -23.33
N GLY A 258 12.45 4.53 -23.91
CA GLY A 258 12.77 5.85 -23.38
C GLY A 258 11.69 6.48 -22.51
N TRP A 259 10.49 5.88 -22.44
CA TRP A 259 9.40 6.45 -21.64
C TRP A 259 9.70 6.32 -20.15
N ARG A 260 9.43 7.40 -19.41
CA ARG A 260 9.50 7.45 -17.95
C ARG A 260 8.21 8.08 -17.42
N ARG A 261 7.70 7.53 -16.33
CA ARG A 261 6.64 8.14 -15.54
C ARG A 261 7.23 9.34 -14.82
N MET A 262 6.57 10.50 -14.92
CA MET A 262 6.96 11.67 -14.13
C MET A 262 7.01 11.31 -12.64
N PRO A 263 8.06 11.68 -11.89
CA PRO A 263 8.13 11.39 -10.46
C PRO A 263 6.93 11.95 -9.70
N ALA A 264 6.47 11.20 -8.70
CA ALA A 264 5.47 11.66 -7.75
C ALA A 264 6.16 12.00 -6.42
N ASP A 265 5.78 13.11 -5.81
CA ASP A 265 6.32 13.52 -4.51
C ASP A 265 5.46 12.93 -3.39
N ALA A 266 6.01 11.96 -2.66
CA ALA A 266 5.32 11.35 -1.54
C ALA A 266 4.96 12.35 -0.44
N ALA A 267 5.69 13.47 -0.28
CA ALA A 267 5.40 14.50 0.73
C ALA A 267 4.03 15.18 0.49
N LEU A 268 3.51 15.13 -0.74
CA LEU A 268 2.17 15.60 -1.08
C LEU A 268 1.04 14.79 -0.43
N ARG A 269 1.36 13.69 0.27
CA ARG A 269 0.42 13.00 1.17
C ARG A 269 0.01 13.84 2.38
N PHE A 270 0.74 14.91 2.68
CA PHE A 270 0.46 15.85 3.76
C PHE A 270 -0.17 17.13 3.24
N GLY A 271 -1.06 17.72 4.04
CA GLY A 271 -1.61 19.03 3.75
C GLY A 271 -2.75 18.99 2.73
N VAL A 272 -3.01 20.16 2.13
CA VAL A 272 -4.14 20.38 1.22
C VAL A 272 -3.75 20.05 -0.20
N ARG A 273 -4.54 19.24 -0.91
CA ARG A 273 -4.39 18.89 -2.34
C ARG A 273 -5.61 19.34 -3.13
N SER A 274 -5.37 20.02 -4.24
CA SER A 274 -6.46 20.45 -5.14
C SER A 274 -7.27 19.27 -5.65
N SER A 275 -8.57 19.49 -5.87
CA SER A 275 -9.44 18.52 -6.52
C SER A 275 -9.88 19.03 -7.91
N LEU A 276 -10.55 18.17 -8.69
CA LEU A 276 -11.18 18.54 -9.96
C LEU A 276 -12.22 19.66 -9.79
N ASP A 277 -12.94 19.69 -8.67
CA ASP A 277 -13.72 20.85 -8.26
C ASP A 277 -12.80 21.88 -7.61
N ALA A 278 -12.61 23.03 -8.25
CA ALA A 278 -11.71 24.09 -7.80
C ALA A 278 -12.11 24.71 -6.44
N ALA A 279 -13.37 24.56 -6.01
CA ALA A 279 -13.83 25.00 -4.69
C ALA A 279 -13.53 23.97 -3.59
N ARG A 280 -13.08 22.77 -3.97
CA ARG A 280 -12.82 21.65 -3.07
C ARG A 280 -11.39 21.14 -3.13
N CYS A 281 -11.00 20.50 -2.06
CA CYS A 281 -9.69 19.91 -1.86
C CYS A 281 -9.78 18.59 -1.09
N SER A 282 -8.68 17.84 -1.11
CA SER A 282 -8.44 16.71 -0.21
C SER A 282 -7.39 17.13 0.82
N VAL A 283 -7.58 16.76 2.09
CA VAL A 283 -6.66 17.10 3.19
C VAL A 283 -6.03 15.82 3.72
N GLY A 284 -4.70 15.70 3.60
CA GLY A 284 -3.94 14.51 3.91
C GLY A 284 -3.13 14.61 5.20
N ALA A 285 -3.07 13.50 5.94
CA ALA A 285 -2.24 13.32 7.13
C ALA A 285 -1.85 11.84 7.31
N GLN A 286 -0.92 11.57 8.21
CA GLN A 286 -0.37 10.23 8.46
C GLN A 286 -0.66 9.75 9.88
N PHE A 287 -1.01 8.48 10.05
CA PHE A 287 -1.10 7.88 11.37
C PHE A 287 0.31 7.66 11.92
N VAL A 288 0.50 7.94 13.21
CA VAL A 288 1.78 7.69 13.89
C VAL A 288 2.15 6.21 13.74
N LEU A 289 3.20 5.95 12.94
CA LEU A 289 3.68 4.61 12.60
C LEU A 289 2.58 3.67 12.09
N GLY A 290 1.59 4.22 11.38
CA GLY A 290 0.44 3.48 10.85
C GLY A 290 -0.50 2.89 11.90
N ARG A 291 -0.39 3.26 13.17
CA ARG A 291 -1.26 2.80 14.26
C ARG A 291 -2.40 3.80 14.44
N LEU A 292 -3.63 3.30 14.51
CA LEU A 292 -4.78 4.06 14.97
C LEU A 292 -5.66 3.21 15.87
N ASP A 293 -6.51 3.84 16.67
CA ASP A 293 -7.58 3.17 17.41
C ASP A 293 -8.96 3.42 16.79
N ALA A 294 -9.96 2.69 17.28
CA ALA A 294 -11.33 2.81 16.84
C ALA A 294 -11.91 4.23 17.07
N THR A 295 -11.51 4.92 18.14
CA THR A 295 -11.97 6.28 18.43
C THR A 295 -11.44 7.27 17.41
N GLN A 296 -10.17 7.18 17.03
CA GLN A 296 -9.57 7.98 15.96
C GLN A 296 -10.30 7.74 14.64
N LEU A 297 -10.57 6.49 14.26
CA LEU A 297 -11.27 6.19 13.01
C LEU A 297 -12.72 6.70 13.01
N GLU A 298 -13.42 6.61 14.13
CA GLU A 298 -14.76 7.16 14.29
C GLU A 298 -14.78 8.69 14.19
N ARG A 299 -13.79 9.36 14.79
CA ARG A 299 -13.64 10.82 14.68
C ARG A 299 -13.27 11.26 13.27
N LEU A 300 -12.46 10.48 12.54
CA LEU A 300 -12.19 10.71 11.12
C LEU A 300 -13.46 10.58 10.27
N ALA A 301 -14.31 9.59 10.56
CA ALA A 301 -15.59 9.43 9.88
C ALA A 301 -16.49 10.66 10.10
N ALA A 302 -16.59 11.13 11.35
CA ALA A 302 -17.35 12.34 11.69
C ALA A 302 -16.78 13.60 11.01
N LEU A 303 -15.45 13.74 10.96
CA LEU A 303 -14.79 14.84 10.28
C LEU A 303 -15.07 14.85 8.76
N ALA A 304 -15.03 13.67 8.12
CA ALA A 304 -15.31 13.55 6.69
C ALA A 304 -16.75 13.93 6.33
N GLU A 305 -17.72 13.63 7.19
CA GLU A 305 -19.12 14.04 6.99
C GLU A 305 -19.35 15.52 7.27
N ALA A 306 -18.72 16.06 8.31
CA ALA A 306 -18.92 17.45 8.71
C ALA A 306 -18.26 18.44 7.76
N GLU A 307 -17.05 18.12 7.28
CA GLU A 307 -16.21 19.06 6.53
C GLU A 307 -15.95 18.65 5.08
N GLY A 308 -16.30 17.41 4.68
CA GLY A 308 -15.97 16.83 3.38
C GLY A 308 -17.18 16.27 2.62
N ASP A 309 -16.93 15.26 1.78
CA ASP A 309 -17.95 14.51 1.03
C ASP A 309 -18.28 13.14 1.65
N ALA A 310 -17.98 12.98 2.94
CA ALA A 310 -18.08 11.72 3.68
C ALA A 310 -17.19 10.58 3.16
N THR A 311 -16.19 10.86 2.31
CA THR A 311 -15.22 9.86 1.83
C THR A 311 -13.82 10.07 2.40
N LEU A 312 -13.16 8.94 2.64
CA LEU A 312 -11.78 8.84 3.08
C LEU A 312 -11.00 7.94 2.11
N SER A 313 -9.70 8.18 1.96
CA SER A 313 -8.79 7.19 1.38
C SER A 313 -7.64 6.91 2.33
N MET A 314 -7.34 5.64 2.51
CA MET A 314 -6.12 5.19 3.17
C MET A 314 -4.96 5.32 2.19
N THR A 315 -3.77 5.65 2.67
CA THR A 315 -2.61 5.81 1.80
C THR A 315 -1.64 4.64 1.93
N PRO A 316 -0.81 4.37 0.90
CA PRO A 316 0.30 3.41 0.99
C PRO A 316 1.36 3.78 2.01
N TRP A 317 1.37 5.04 2.47
CA TRP A 317 2.26 5.54 3.52
C TRP A 317 1.59 5.53 4.90
N GLN A 318 0.60 4.66 5.08
CA GLN A 318 -0.10 4.45 6.36
C GLN A 318 -0.75 5.74 6.90
N GLY A 319 -1.33 6.53 6.00
CA GLY A 319 -2.07 7.75 6.32
C GLY A 319 -3.49 7.74 5.79
N VAL A 320 -4.11 8.91 5.79
CA VAL A 320 -5.49 9.15 5.38
C VAL A 320 -5.63 10.47 4.64
N PHE A 321 -6.52 10.53 3.65
CA PHE A 321 -7.10 11.76 3.14
C PHE A 321 -8.56 11.89 3.55
N VAL A 322 -8.96 13.11 3.90
CA VAL A 322 -10.36 13.55 3.95
C VAL A 322 -10.66 14.27 2.64
N HIS A 323 -11.67 13.81 1.90
CA HIS A 323 -11.98 14.34 0.56
C HIS A 323 -13.15 15.32 0.57
N GLY A 324 -13.28 16.07 -0.54
CA GLY A 324 -14.40 16.98 -0.76
C GLY A 324 -14.44 18.17 0.20
N VAL A 325 -13.34 18.50 0.86
CA VAL A 325 -13.28 19.61 1.83
C VAL A 325 -13.35 20.94 1.08
N ARG A 326 -14.17 21.89 1.54
CA ARG A 326 -14.14 23.26 0.99
C ARG A 326 -12.76 23.87 1.22
N CYS A 327 -12.16 24.48 0.20
CA CYS A 327 -10.79 25.00 0.28
C CYS A 327 -10.57 25.95 1.48
N GLU A 328 -11.55 26.80 1.80
CA GLU A 328 -11.51 27.72 2.95
C GLU A 328 -11.56 27.03 4.33
N ARG A 329 -12.06 25.79 4.39
CA ARG A 329 -12.14 24.97 5.61
C ARG A 329 -10.91 24.09 5.80
N ALA A 330 -10.06 23.98 4.78
CA ALA A 330 -8.90 23.10 4.81
C ALA A 330 -7.95 23.34 6.00
N PRO A 331 -7.68 24.59 6.45
CA PRO A 331 -6.91 24.83 7.67
C PRO A 331 -7.55 24.21 8.92
N ALA A 332 -8.88 24.37 9.08
CA ALA A 332 -9.60 23.81 10.22
C ALA A 332 -9.60 22.27 10.22
N VAL A 333 -9.67 21.65 9.04
CA VAL A 333 -9.54 20.20 8.90
C VAL A 333 -8.13 19.72 9.26
N LEU A 334 -7.09 20.45 8.86
CA LEU A 334 -5.71 20.14 9.28
C LEU A 334 -5.54 20.22 10.80
N ASP A 335 -6.07 21.27 11.44
CA ASP A 335 -6.04 21.41 12.90
C ASP A 335 -6.79 20.26 13.60
N ALA A 336 -7.91 19.81 13.02
CA ALA A 336 -8.66 18.66 13.52
C ALA A 336 -7.87 17.35 13.40
N LEU A 337 -7.16 17.13 12.29
CA LEU A 337 -6.28 15.96 12.10
C LEU A 337 -5.10 15.99 13.08
N ALA A 338 -4.47 17.15 13.29
CA ALA A 338 -3.42 17.31 14.29
C ALA A 338 -3.94 17.04 15.72
N SER A 339 -5.14 17.51 16.04
CA SER A 339 -5.82 17.26 17.33
C SER A 339 -6.22 15.78 17.53
N LEU A 340 -6.24 14.99 16.47
CA LEU A 340 -6.39 13.53 16.51
C LEU A 340 -5.04 12.80 16.70
N GLY A 341 -3.94 13.53 16.79
CA GLY A 341 -2.60 12.99 16.93
C GLY A 341 -2.00 12.47 15.63
N LEU A 342 -2.49 12.92 14.48
CA LEU A 342 -1.90 12.56 13.17
C LEU A 342 -0.73 13.50 12.83
N VAL A 343 0.24 12.94 12.12
CA VAL A 343 1.35 13.69 11.54
C VAL A 343 0.84 14.43 10.31
N CYS A 344 0.95 15.76 10.31
CA CYS A 344 0.36 16.61 9.27
C CYS A 344 1.38 17.32 8.38
N THR A 345 2.68 17.18 8.66
CA THR A 345 3.75 17.83 7.89
C THR A 345 4.88 16.84 7.56
N PRO A 346 5.58 17.02 6.42
CA PRO A 346 6.75 16.21 6.10
C PRO A 346 7.97 16.52 6.99
N SER A 347 7.95 17.66 7.69
CA SER A 347 9.01 18.07 8.63
C SER A 347 8.90 17.41 10.00
N ASP A 348 7.82 16.69 10.28
CA ASP A 348 7.66 15.95 11.53
C ASP A 348 8.66 14.77 11.58
N PRO A 349 9.33 14.54 12.72
CA PRO A 349 10.28 13.43 12.87
C PRO A 349 9.71 12.07 12.47
N LEU A 350 8.41 11.83 12.68
CA LEU A 350 7.74 10.57 12.36
C LEU A 350 7.30 10.45 10.90
N ALA A 351 7.37 11.52 10.10
CA ALA A 351 6.88 11.53 8.72
C ALA A 351 7.62 10.53 7.82
N ALA A 352 8.92 10.31 8.08
CA ALA A 352 9.79 9.43 7.28
C ALA A 352 10.11 8.08 7.96
N LEU A 353 9.50 7.79 9.12
CA LEU A 353 9.68 6.52 9.82
C LEU A 353 8.57 5.53 9.51
N VAL A 354 8.98 4.30 9.20
CA VAL A 354 8.09 3.13 9.15
C VAL A 354 8.58 2.11 10.16
N ALA A 355 7.64 1.56 10.93
CA ALA A 355 7.93 0.49 11.87
C ALA A 355 6.94 -0.65 11.64
N CYS A 356 7.46 -1.89 11.58
CA CYS A 356 6.58 -3.05 11.54
C CYS A 356 5.78 -3.19 12.85
N THR A 357 4.87 -4.17 12.94
CA THR A 357 4.09 -4.41 14.15
C THR A 357 4.92 -4.57 15.42
N GLY A 358 6.12 -5.15 15.33
CA GLY A 358 6.98 -5.39 16.49
C GLY A 358 6.46 -6.48 17.43
N SER A 359 7.21 -6.75 18.49
CA SER A 359 6.89 -7.82 19.46
C SER A 359 5.59 -7.58 20.22
N ALA A 360 5.10 -6.33 20.25
CA ALA A 360 3.80 -5.98 20.81
C ALA A 360 2.61 -6.69 20.13
N GLY A 361 2.75 -7.08 18.85
CA GLY A 361 1.66 -7.76 18.13
C GLY A 361 2.13 -8.82 17.12
N CYS A 362 3.41 -9.19 17.12
CA CYS A 362 3.97 -10.20 16.22
C CYS A 362 4.93 -11.12 16.99
N ALA A 363 4.57 -12.39 17.11
CA ALA A 363 5.37 -13.41 17.81
C ALA A 363 6.73 -13.73 17.13
N LYS A 364 6.96 -13.20 15.92
CA LYS A 364 8.25 -13.37 15.20
C LYS A 364 9.21 -12.20 15.45
N ALA A 365 8.72 -11.08 15.99
CA ALA A 365 9.55 -9.91 16.20
C ALA A 365 10.38 -10.04 17.48
N ARG A 366 11.61 -9.54 17.44
CA ARG A 366 12.60 -9.57 18.52
C ARG A 366 12.56 -8.33 19.40
N ALA A 367 11.90 -7.26 18.95
CA ALA A 367 11.79 -5.99 19.66
C ALA A 367 10.45 -5.29 19.36
N ASP A 368 10.07 -4.36 20.25
CA ASP A 368 8.89 -3.51 20.08
C ASP A 368 9.23 -2.34 19.15
N THR A 369 9.17 -2.60 17.84
CA THR A 369 9.60 -1.63 16.84
C THR A 369 8.80 -0.35 16.82
N LYS A 370 7.52 -0.34 17.22
CA LYS A 370 6.75 0.91 17.21
C LYS A 370 7.12 1.78 18.41
N HIS A 371 7.27 1.18 19.60
CA HIS A 371 7.80 1.88 20.76
C HIS A 371 9.20 2.45 20.49
N ASP A 372 10.09 1.62 19.95
CA ASP A 372 11.47 1.99 19.68
C ASP A 372 11.58 3.06 18.58
N ALA A 373 10.68 3.07 17.58
CA ALA A 373 10.63 4.11 16.55
C ALA A 373 10.17 5.47 17.11
N LEU A 374 9.23 5.49 18.05
CA LEU A 374 8.83 6.72 18.76
C LEU A 374 10.01 7.28 19.56
N ALA A 375 10.70 6.41 20.29
CA ALA A 375 11.88 6.75 21.06
C ALA A 375 13.00 7.30 20.17
N LEU A 376 13.21 6.72 18.98
CA LEU A 376 14.18 7.18 17.99
C LEU A 376 13.82 8.56 17.44
N ALA A 377 12.57 8.75 17.00
CA ALA A 377 12.09 10.00 16.44
C ALA A 377 12.23 11.17 17.44
N ALA A 378 11.91 10.93 18.72
CA ALA A 378 12.06 11.93 19.78
C ALA A 378 13.53 12.35 20.02
N ARG A 379 14.49 11.43 19.84
CA ARG A 379 15.93 11.70 20.03
C ARG A 379 16.57 12.40 18.84
N VAL A 380 16.18 12.01 17.63
CA VAL A 380 16.68 12.61 16.39
C VAL A 380 16.08 14.01 16.20
N GLY A 381 14.82 14.20 16.62
CA GLY A 381 14.13 15.49 16.62
C GLY A 381 13.77 16.03 15.23
N GLN A 382 13.98 15.25 14.18
CA GLN A 382 13.85 15.66 12.78
C GLN A 382 13.53 14.45 11.89
N PRO A 383 13.00 14.65 10.67
CA PRO A 383 12.78 13.56 9.74
C PRO A 383 14.11 12.92 9.34
N VAL A 384 14.20 11.60 9.49
CA VAL A 384 15.25 10.77 8.92
C VAL A 384 14.58 9.59 8.24
N ASN A 385 14.98 9.32 7.00
CA ASN A 385 14.45 8.20 6.23
C ASN A 385 15.04 6.88 6.78
N VAL A 386 14.43 6.37 7.84
CA VAL A 386 14.84 5.15 8.54
C VAL A 386 13.63 4.27 8.83
N HIS A 387 13.74 3.00 8.48
CA HIS A 387 12.71 2.01 8.75
C HIS A 387 13.17 1.00 9.81
N LEU A 388 12.25 0.61 10.70
CA LEU A 388 12.49 -0.39 11.76
C LEU A 388 11.74 -1.69 11.44
N THR A 389 12.47 -2.80 11.46
CA THR A 389 11.91 -4.14 11.32
C THR A 389 12.30 -5.04 12.48
N GLY A 390 11.33 -5.79 13.00
CA GLY A 390 11.49 -6.59 14.20
C GLY A 390 12.15 -7.96 13.97
N CYS A 391 12.34 -8.36 12.71
CA CYS A 391 12.96 -9.64 12.34
C CYS A 391 13.44 -9.63 10.88
N GLU A 392 14.04 -10.74 10.47
CA GLU A 392 14.56 -11.02 9.11
C GLU A 392 13.49 -11.10 8.02
N ARG A 393 12.20 -11.02 8.37
CA ARG A 393 11.12 -10.93 7.38
C ARG A 393 11.00 -9.55 6.75
N HIS A 394 11.62 -8.54 7.34
CA HIS A 394 11.69 -7.18 6.81
C HIS A 394 10.33 -6.56 6.46
N CYS A 395 9.27 -6.89 7.20
CA CYS A 395 7.91 -6.39 6.94
C CYS A 395 7.81 -4.86 7.02
N GLY A 396 8.73 -4.21 7.76
CA GLY A 396 8.85 -2.75 7.85
C GLY A 396 9.53 -2.08 6.65
N LEU A 397 9.87 -2.82 5.59
CA LEU A 397 10.45 -2.30 4.35
C LEU A 397 9.48 -2.41 3.16
N PRO A 398 8.37 -1.66 3.16
CA PRO A 398 7.42 -1.65 2.05
C PRO A 398 8.01 -1.12 0.74
N HIS A 399 8.86 -0.11 0.87
CA HIS A 399 9.52 0.64 -0.19
C HIS A 399 10.95 0.96 0.26
N PRO A 400 11.80 1.47 -0.64
CA PRO A 400 13.16 1.85 -0.29
C PRO A 400 13.24 2.83 0.88
N ALA A 401 14.24 2.63 1.73
CA ALA A 401 14.64 3.58 2.76
C ALA A 401 16.16 3.75 2.75
N THR A 402 16.65 4.94 3.09
CA THR A 402 18.08 5.24 3.18
C THR A 402 18.73 4.37 4.25
N TYR A 403 18.08 4.26 5.41
CA TYR A 403 18.55 3.47 6.54
C TYR A 403 17.54 2.41 6.96
N THR A 404 18.04 1.28 7.44
CA THR A 404 17.20 0.25 8.06
C THR A 404 17.81 -0.18 9.39
N LEU A 405 16.96 -0.25 10.41
CA LEU A 405 17.27 -0.87 11.70
C LEU A 405 16.58 -2.23 11.77
N VAL A 406 17.37 -3.31 11.88
CA VAL A 406 16.88 -4.68 12.02
C VAL A 406 17.07 -5.13 13.46
N ALA A 407 15.98 -5.47 14.15
CA ALA A 407 16.05 -5.95 15.52
C ALA A 407 16.76 -7.30 15.58
N VAL A 408 17.77 -7.40 16.45
CA VAL A 408 18.53 -8.64 16.70
C VAL A 408 18.27 -9.20 18.10
N ALA A 409 17.84 -8.35 19.04
CA ALA A 409 17.36 -8.69 20.37
C ALA A 409 16.40 -7.57 20.86
N PRO A 410 15.75 -7.72 22.04
CA PRO A 410 14.94 -6.65 22.60
C PRO A 410 15.72 -5.34 22.70
N ALA A 411 15.17 -4.26 22.12
CA ALA A 411 15.79 -2.93 22.06
C ALA A 411 17.25 -2.92 21.56
N ARG A 412 17.61 -3.85 20.65
CA ARG A 412 18.93 -3.93 20.02
C ARG A 412 18.80 -4.12 18.51
N TYR A 413 19.52 -3.30 17.76
CA TYR A 413 19.36 -3.20 16.32
C TYR A 413 20.70 -3.19 15.57
N ASP A 414 20.71 -3.87 14.42
CA ASP A 414 21.75 -3.68 13.41
C ASP A 414 21.30 -2.59 12.43
N LEU A 415 22.19 -1.63 12.16
CA LEU A 415 21.94 -0.51 11.27
C LEU A 415 22.56 -0.78 9.90
N TYR A 416 21.76 -0.61 8.86
CA TYR A 416 22.16 -0.75 7.46
C TYR A 416 21.91 0.56 6.70
N ARG A 417 22.73 0.82 5.69
CA ARG A 417 22.52 1.87 4.70
C ARG A 417 22.33 1.25 3.33
N ARG A 418 21.30 1.70 2.64
CA ARG A 418 21.01 1.24 1.29
C ARG A 418 22.07 1.74 0.31
N ASP A 419 22.60 0.82 -0.48
CA ASP A 419 23.58 1.06 -1.55
C ASP A 419 23.13 0.47 -2.91
N ALA A 420 22.03 -0.29 -2.93
CA ALA A 420 21.47 -0.93 -4.12
C ALA A 420 19.93 -0.88 -4.17
N ALA A 421 19.37 -1.25 -5.32
CA ALA A 421 17.93 -1.29 -5.57
C ALA A 421 17.17 -2.40 -4.80
N ALA A 422 17.86 -3.37 -4.18
CA ALA A 422 17.23 -4.45 -3.41
C ALA A 422 18.02 -4.80 -2.14
N GLY A 423 17.31 -5.25 -1.10
CA GLY A 423 17.90 -5.70 0.17
C GLY A 423 18.12 -4.59 1.20
N LEU A 424 18.87 -4.90 2.25
CA LEU A 424 19.19 -4.00 3.36
C LEU A 424 20.34 -3.02 3.02
N GLY A 425 21.20 -3.40 2.07
CA GLY A 425 22.44 -2.71 1.76
C GLY A 425 23.58 -3.00 2.73
N ALA A 426 24.56 -2.10 2.80
CA ALA A 426 25.77 -2.25 3.60
C ALA A 426 25.50 -2.09 5.12
N PRO A 427 26.03 -2.99 5.98
CA PRO A 427 25.96 -2.83 7.43
C PRO A 427 26.84 -1.66 7.88
N LEU A 428 26.28 -0.75 8.68
CA LEU A 428 26.99 0.39 9.25
C LEU A 428 27.41 0.18 10.70
N ALA A 429 26.60 -0.53 11.48
CA ALA A 429 26.86 -0.84 12.88
C ALA A 429 25.96 -1.99 13.35
N ARG A 430 26.35 -2.64 14.46
CA ARG A 430 25.62 -3.78 15.02
C ARG A 430 25.28 -3.58 16.49
N HIS A 431 24.23 -4.25 16.94
CA HIS A 431 23.80 -4.30 18.34
C HIS A 431 23.60 -2.92 19.01
N LEU A 432 23.15 -1.93 18.24
CA LEU A 432 22.89 -0.58 18.73
C LEU A 432 21.67 -0.55 19.66
N THR A 433 21.76 0.24 20.74
CA THR A 433 20.57 0.76 21.42
C THR A 433 19.91 1.85 20.57
N ILE A 434 18.69 2.27 20.94
CA ILE A 434 18.02 3.39 20.27
C ILE A 434 18.75 4.72 20.46
N ASP A 435 19.36 4.96 21.63
CA ASP A 435 20.21 6.14 21.85
C ASP A 435 21.42 6.14 20.90
N GLN A 436 22.09 5.01 20.76
CA GLN A 436 23.25 4.87 19.89
C GLN A 436 22.86 4.98 18.40
N ALA A 437 21.73 4.41 18.01
CA ALA A 437 21.19 4.54 16.66
C ALA A 437 20.84 6.00 16.34
N ALA A 438 20.22 6.72 17.28
CA ALA A 438 19.90 8.13 17.12
C ALA A 438 21.16 8.98 16.91
N ALA A 439 22.17 8.83 17.78
CA ALA A 439 23.44 9.54 17.66
C ALA A 439 24.10 9.27 16.29
N ARG A 440 24.16 8.00 15.89
CA ARG A 440 24.77 7.60 14.62
C ARG A 440 24.06 8.19 13.40
N LEU A 441 22.73 8.20 13.39
CA LEU A 441 21.94 8.77 12.29
C LEU A 441 22.12 10.30 12.21
N THR A 442 22.19 10.97 13.35
CA THR A 442 22.48 12.41 13.43
C THR A 442 23.86 12.72 12.85
N ASP A 443 24.90 11.97 13.22
CA ASP A 443 26.27 12.18 12.72
C ASP A 443 26.41 11.96 11.20
N LEU A 444 25.77 10.89 10.69
CA LEU A 444 25.83 10.53 9.27
C LEU A 444 25.23 11.61 8.38
N ARG A 445 24.20 12.31 8.85
CA ARG A 445 23.58 13.38 8.09
C ARG A 445 24.44 14.65 8.05
N HIS A 446 25.04 15.05 9.17
CA HIS A 446 25.98 16.18 9.19
C HIS A 446 27.12 15.97 8.18
N SER A 447 27.60 14.72 8.05
CA SER A 447 28.64 14.38 7.08
C SER A 447 28.18 14.51 5.61
N GLN A 448 26.89 14.25 5.33
CA GLN A 448 26.29 14.41 4.00
C GLN A 448 26.04 15.88 3.66
N ASP A 449 25.58 16.68 4.62
CA ASP A 449 25.36 18.12 4.40
C ASP A 449 26.70 18.82 4.11
N THR A 450 27.77 18.48 4.84
CA THR A 450 29.12 19.06 4.60
C THR A 450 29.79 18.65 3.29
N THR A 451 29.34 17.57 2.65
CA THR A 451 29.90 17.09 1.36
C THR A 451 29.10 17.56 0.15
N THR A 452 27.93 18.17 0.35
CA THR A 452 27.09 18.72 -0.73
C THR A 452 27.33 20.22 -0.93
N ASP A 453 27.90 20.90 0.07
CA ASP A 453 28.29 22.32 0.03
C ASP A 453 29.77 22.57 -0.38
N ALA A 454 30.49 21.52 -0.81
CA ALA A 454 31.87 21.59 -1.31
C ALA A 454 31.95 21.06 -2.75
#